data_AF-A0A1G1A2Z1-F1
#
_entry.id   AF-A0A1G1A2Z1-F1
#
_cell.length_a   1.000
_cell.length_b   1.000
_cell.length_c   1.000
_cell.angle_alpha   90.00
_cell.angle_beta   90.00
_cell.angle_gamma   90.00
#
_symmetry.space_group_name_H-M   'P 1'
#
loop_
_entity.id
_entity.type
_entity.pdbx_description
1 polymer ?
#
loop_
_entity_poly.entity_id
_entity_poly.type
_entity_poly.pdbx_seq_one_letter_code
_entity_poly.pdbx_strand_id
1 'polypeptide(L)'
;MKYLSNVTTLALDKEKCIGCGMCEIVCPHAVFSVVDGKAFITDRDACMECGACARNCPVEAITLDSGVGCATGLINGMFGGGGACCGEKTCCSK
;
A
#
# COMPACT_ATOMS: atom_id res chain seq x y z
N MET A 1 10.24 3.93 5.72
CA MET A 1 9.14 4.21 6.68
C MET A 1 7.97 3.35 6.25
N LYS A 2 7.50 2.44 7.10
CA LYS A 2 6.40 1.51 6.78
C LYS A 2 5.13 2.01 7.46
N TYR A 3 4.00 2.01 6.74
CA TYR A 3 2.73 2.49 7.30
C TYR A 3 2.06 1.38 8.10
N LEU A 4 1.75 0.26 7.46
CA LEU A 4 1.11 -0.91 8.06
C LEU A 4 1.52 -2.14 7.22
N SER A 5 1.88 -3.24 7.88
CA SER A 5 2.34 -4.43 7.17
C SER A 5 1.21 -5.29 6.63
N ASN A 6 1.28 -5.65 5.35
CA ASN A 6 0.36 -6.56 4.66
C ASN A 6 -1.12 -6.13 4.62
N VAL A 7 -1.43 -4.85 4.78
CA VAL A 7 -2.83 -4.34 4.70
C VAL A 7 -3.16 -3.68 3.36
N THR A 8 -2.14 -3.39 2.55
CA THR A 8 -2.29 -2.60 1.32
C THR A 8 -2.92 -3.46 0.22
N THR A 9 -3.88 -2.90 -0.48
CA THR A 9 -4.56 -3.49 -1.64
C THR A 9 -3.75 -3.41 -2.94
N LEU A 10 -2.56 -2.78 -2.91
CA LEU A 10 -1.72 -2.57 -4.08
C LEU A 10 -1.41 -3.90 -4.80
N ALA A 11 -1.75 -3.95 -6.09
CA ALA A 11 -1.43 -5.04 -7.01
C ALA A 11 -0.81 -4.49 -8.31
N LEU A 12 0.09 -5.29 -8.89
CA LEU A 12 0.78 -5.00 -10.16
C LEU A 12 0.65 -6.21 -11.08
N ASP A 13 0.05 -5.99 -12.26
CA ASP A 13 -0.01 -6.93 -13.36
C ASP A 13 1.24 -6.80 -14.24
N LYS A 14 2.14 -7.79 -14.15
CA LYS A 14 3.40 -7.80 -14.91
C LYS A 14 3.20 -8.08 -16.39
N GLU A 15 2.10 -8.75 -16.78
CA GLU A 15 1.82 -9.05 -18.17
C GLU A 15 1.43 -7.78 -18.91
N LYS A 16 0.58 -6.95 -18.31
CA LYS A 16 0.18 -5.64 -18.84
C LYS A 16 1.27 -4.58 -18.77
N CYS A 17 2.20 -4.68 -17.81
CA CYS A 17 3.23 -3.67 -17.62
C CYS A 17 4.11 -3.51 -18.86
N ILE A 18 4.20 -2.30 -19.42
CA ILE A 18 5.07 -1.97 -20.57
C ILE A 18 6.40 -1.33 -20.19
N GLY A 19 6.74 -1.26 -18.90
CA GLY A 19 8.02 -0.71 -18.44
C GLY A 19 8.17 0.81 -18.56
N CYS A 20 7.10 1.57 -18.73
CA CYS A 20 7.17 3.02 -18.98
C CYS A 20 7.75 3.87 -17.84
N GLY A 21 7.91 3.33 -16.62
CA GLY A 21 8.51 4.06 -15.48
C GLY A 21 7.62 5.11 -14.81
N MET A 22 6.43 5.40 -15.32
CA MET A 22 5.53 6.39 -14.71
C MET A 22 5.25 6.12 -13.23
N CYS A 23 5.07 4.85 -12.84
CA CYS A 23 4.84 4.46 -11.44
C CYS A 23 6.01 4.78 -10.50
N GLU A 24 7.24 4.75 -11.00
CA GLU A 24 8.45 5.12 -10.23
C GLU A 24 8.55 6.63 -10.07
N ILE A 25 8.26 7.39 -11.14
CA ILE A 25 8.32 8.86 -11.15
C ILE A 25 7.27 9.49 -10.22
N VAL A 26 6.03 8.98 -10.24
CA VAL A 26 4.91 9.59 -9.50
C VAL A 26 4.80 9.11 -8.05
N CYS A 27 5.56 8.09 -7.65
CA CYS A 27 5.48 7.54 -6.30
C CYS A 27 6.44 8.29 -5.36
N PRO A 28 5.94 9.13 -4.43
CA PRO A 28 6.82 9.86 -3.52
C PRO A 28 7.56 8.96 -2.52
N HIS A 29 7.13 7.70 -2.39
CA HIS A 29 7.67 6.73 -1.42
C HIS A 29 8.54 5.65 -2.06
N ALA A 30 8.85 5.77 -3.36
CA ALA A 30 9.70 4.83 -4.09
C ALA A 30 9.29 3.35 -3.94
N VAL A 31 7.96 3.08 -3.96
CA VAL A 31 7.37 1.73 -3.87
C VAL A 31 7.65 0.89 -5.11
N PHE A 32 7.97 1.53 -6.23
CA PHE A 32 8.23 0.88 -7.50
C PHE A 32 9.67 1.10 -7.94
N SER A 33 10.21 0.11 -8.66
CA SER A 33 11.44 0.22 -9.43
C SER A 33 11.25 -0.47 -10.77
N VAL A 34 11.79 0.09 -11.85
CA VAL A 34 11.81 -0.57 -13.16
C VAL A 34 13.15 -1.27 -13.38
N VAL A 35 13.09 -2.58 -13.62
CA VAL A 35 14.24 -3.43 -13.96
C VAL A 35 13.90 -4.21 -15.22
N ASP A 36 14.83 -4.31 -16.17
CA ASP A 36 14.66 -5.07 -17.42
C ASP A 36 13.34 -4.77 -18.17
N GLY A 37 12.91 -3.50 -18.16
CA GLY A 37 11.70 -3.06 -18.85
C GLY A 37 10.38 -3.49 -18.18
N LYS A 38 10.40 -3.89 -16.90
CA LYS A 38 9.19 -4.18 -16.12
C LYS A 38 9.25 -3.51 -14.75
N ALA A 39 8.10 -3.07 -14.27
CA ALA A 39 7.99 -2.55 -12.91
C ALA A 39 8.01 -3.70 -11.89
N PHE A 40 8.58 -3.42 -10.73
CA PHE A 40 8.62 -4.28 -9.56
C PHE A 40 8.25 -3.47 -8.32
N ILE A 41 7.54 -4.11 -7.39
CA ILE A 41 7.22 -3.52 -6.08
C ILE A 41 8.40 -3.81 -5.14
N THR A 42 9.05 -2.76 -4.63
CA THR A 42 10.23 -2.84 -3.75
C THR A 42 9.84 -2.95 -2.29
N ASP A 43 8.91 -2.11 -1.84
CA ASP A 43 8.34 -2.13 -0.49
C ASP A 43 6.84 -1.84 -0.55
N ARG A 44 6.04 -2.90 -0.52
CA ARG A 44 4.57 -2.78 -0.57
C ARG A 44 4.05 -1.98 0.63
N ASP A 45 4.63 -2.16 1.81
CA ASP A 45 4.18 -1.56 3.07
C ASP A 45 4.49 -0.05 3.17
N ALA A 46 5.29 0.48 2.24
CA ALA A 46 5.51 1.91 2.08
C ALA A 46 4.37 2.59 1.27
N CYS A 47 3.50 1.82 0.63
CA CYS A 47 2.37 2.34 -0.12
C CYS A 47 1.33 2.96 0.81
N MET A 48 1.06 4.25 0.63
CA MET A 48 -0.01 4.97 1.33
C MET A 48 -1.35 4.96 0.59
N GLU A 49 -1.45 4.19 -0.50
CA GLU A 49 -2.65 4.07 -1.34
C GLU A 49 -3.18 5.41 -1.88
N CYS A 50 -2.28 6.32 -2.27
CA CYS A 50 -2.65 7.64 -2.81
C CYS A 50 -3.23 7.59 -4.24
N GLY A 51 -3.11 6.45 -4.95
CA GLY A 51 -3.66 6.26 -6.30
C GLY A 51 -2.86 6.90 -7.44
N ALA A 52 -1.76 7.63 -7.16
CA ALA A 52 -1.00 8.33 -8.20
C ALA A 52 -0.45 7.38 -9.28
N CYS A 53 0.09 6.22 -8.90
CA CYS A 53 0.63 5.23 -9.83
C CYS A 53 -0.46 4.61 -10.73
N ALA A 54 -1.63 4.27 -10.17
CA ALA A 54 -2.75 3.72 -10.93
C ALA A 54 -3.28 4.74 -11.96
N ARG A 55 -3.46 6.01 -11.55
CA ARG A 55 -3.96 7.07 -12.45
C ARG A 55 -3.01 7.43 -13.59
N ASN A 56 -1.72 7.21 -13.42
CA ASN A 56 -0.70 7.54 -14.43
C ASN A 56 -0.22 6.30 -15.22
N CYS A 57 -0.80 5.13 -14.98
CA CYS A 57 -0.45 3.94 -15.74
C CYS A 57 -1.22 3.92 -17.07
N PRO A 58 -0.56 4.07 -18.24
CA PRO A 58 -1.24 4.14 -19.53
C PRO A 58 -1.90 2.83 -19.96
N VAL A 59 -1.55 1.72 -19.30
CA VAL A 59 -2.00 0.35 -19.61
C VAL A 59 -2.72 -0.30 -18.43
N GLU A 60 -3.06 0.50 -17.41
CA GLU A 60 -3.84 0.04 -16.24
C GLU A 60 -3.26 -1.22 -15.56
N ALA A 61 -1.94 -1.34 -15.56
CA ALA A 61 -1.23 -2.47 -14.96
C ALA A 61 -1.19 -2.42 -13.42
N ILE A 62 -1.63 -1.32 -12.80
CA ILE A 62 -1.56 -1.10 -11.35
C ILE A 62 -2.96 -0.84 -10.81
N THR A 63 -3.34 -1.59 -9.78
CA THR A 63 -4.63 -1.43 -9.10
C THR A 63 -4.42 -1.29 -7.59
N LEU A 64 -5.27 -0.47 -6.97
CA LEU A 64 -5.33 -0.27 -5.52
C LEU A 64 -6.64 0.45 -5.16
N ASP A 65 -7.15 0.21 -3.96
CA ASP A 65 -8.29 0.93 -3.39
C ASP A 65 -7.79 2.20 -2.71
N SER A 66 -8.01 3.35 -3.36
CA SER A 66 -7.50 4.63 -2.85
C SER A 66 -8.25 5.06 -1.59
N GLY A 67 -7.52 5.31 -0.51
CA GLY A 67 -8.03 6.05 0.65
C GLY A 67 -8.36 5.27 1.91
N VAL A 68 -7.89 4.03 2.09
CA VAL A 68 -8.31 3.25 3.27
C VAL A 68 -7.24 2.47 4.02
N GLY A 69 -5.95 2.43 3.66
CA GLY A 69 -4.97 1.60 4.38
C GLY A 69 -5.02 1.70 5.91
N CYS A 70 -5.00 2.91 6.47
CA CYS A 70 -5.14 3.13 7.91
C CYS A 70 -6.56 2.87 8.43
N ALA A 71 -7.60 3.27 7.68
CA ALA A 71 -9.00 3.09 8.06
C ALA A 71 -9.42 1.61 8.05
N THR A 72 -9.04 0.84 7.03
CA THR A 72 -9.19 -0.61 6.90
C THR A 72 -8.45 -1.34 8.01
N GLY A 73 -7.23 -0.92 8.37
CA GLY A 73 -6.52 -1.46 9.53
C GLY A 73 -7.32 -1.30 10.83
N LEU A 74 -7.89 -0.12 11.06
CA LEU A 74 -8.76 0.15 12.21
C LEU A 74 -10.07 -0.65 12.14
N ILE A 75 -10.75 -0.65 11.00
CA ILE A 75 -12.02 -1.35 10.78
C ILE A 75 -11.83 -2.86 10.97
N ASN A 76 -10.78 -3.46 10.40
CA ASN A 76 -10.47 -4.88 10.60
C ASN A 76 -10.16 -5.18 12.08
N GLY A 77 -9.49 -4.27 12.79
CA GLY A 77 -9.28 -4.38 14.24
C GLY A 77 -10.57 -4.26 15.07
N MET A 78 -11.59 -3.56 14.55
CA MET A 78 -12.91 -3.44 15.19
C MET A 78 -13.81 -4.67 14.95
N PHE A 79 -13.64 -5.39 13.83
CA PHE A 79 -14.45 -6.56 13.48
C PHE A 79 -13.78 -7.92 13.73
N GLY A 80 -12.44 -7.98 13.79
CA GLY A 80 -11.65 -9.18 14.08
C GLY A 80 -11.01 -9.10 15.46
N GLY A 81 -11.58 -9.83 16.43
CA GLY A 81 -11.23 -9.79 17.84
C GLY A 81 -9.73 -9.80 18.17
N GLY A 82 -9.29 -8.73 18.81
CA GLY A 82 -7.96 -8.59 19.39
C GLY A 82 -7.75 -7.15 19.82
N GLY A 83 -8.40 -6.73 20.91
CA GLY A 83 -8.26 -5.38 21.43
C GLY A 83 -6.80 -4.99 21.56
N ALA A 84 -6.40 -3.93 20.85
CA ALA A 84 -5.11 -3.28 21.04
C ALA A 84 -5.15 -2.49 22.35
N CYS A 85 -5.26 -3.21 23.47
CA CYS A 85 -4.66 -2.75 24.70
C CYS A 85 -3.15 -2.71 24.42
N CYS A 86 -2.61 -1.51 24.24
CA CYS A 86 -1.16 -1.30 24.29
C CYS A 86 -0.66 -1.95 25.59
N GLY A 87 0.21 -2.97 25.49
CA GLY A 87 1.00 -3.37 26.66
C GLY A 87 1.89 -2.19 27.05
N GLU A 88 2.11 -1.85 28.32
CA GLU A 88 1.89 -2.61 29.55
C GLU A 88 0.56 -2.33 30.27
N LYS A 89 -0.03 -3.42 30.72
CA LYS A 89 -1.09 -3.56 31.72
C LYS A 89 -1.40 -2.29 32.52
N THR A 90 -2.43 -1.55 32.12
CA THR A 90 -3.49 -0.94 32.94
C THR A 90 -4.25 0.03 32.03
N CYS A 91 -5.37 -0.44 31.46
CA CYS A 91 -6.32 0.48 30.83
C CYS A 91 -6.82 1.45 31.89
N CYS A 92 -6.68 2.75 31.61
CA CYS A 92 -7.00 3.89 32.44
C CYS A 92 -8.06 3.61 33.51
N SER A 93 -7.60 3.56 34.76
CA SER A 93 -8.45 3.66 35.93
C SER A 93 -9.17 5.01 35.93
N LYS A 94 -10.49 4.96 35.79
CA LYS A 94 -11.42 5.48 36.79
C LYS A 94 -12.70 4.67 36.74
#